data_AF-A0A354V9Y2-F1
#
_entry.id   AF-A0A354V9Y2-F1
#
_cell.length_a   1.000
_cell.length_b   1.000
_cell.length_c   1.000
_cell.angle_alpha   90.00
_cell.angle_beta   90.00
_cell.angle_gamma   90.00
#
_symmetry.space_group_name_H-M   'P 1'
#
loop_
_entity.id
_entity.type
_entity.pdbx_description
1 polymer ?
#
loop_
_entity_poly.entity_id
_entity_poly.type
_entity_poly.pdbx_seq_one_letter_code
_entity_poly.pdbx_strand_id
1 'polypeptide(L)'
;MLRSLYIRVMVLASSPNAAWWLALIAFAESSFFPIPPDALLVPMALAKPRSAWKFAAICTAASVCGGALGYLIGFAVFDQVAQPLLRLYGYGASYAAFQAKFQEYGLWIILIKGLTPIPYKIVTIAAGAARFDFVLFMLASAATRGARFFLVATLLHFFGDSVRVFIERRLTLVTSALAVGIVGGFLALKFL
;
A
#
# COMPACT_ATOMS: atom_id res chain seq x y z
N MET A 1 13.19 -5.36 -22.31
CA MET A 1 12.91 -4.17 -21.45
C MET A 1 12.90 -4.50 -19.95
N LEU A 2 12.17 -5.52 -19.47
CA LEU A 2 12.11 -5.86 -18.03
C LEU A 2 13.47 -6.21 -17.38
N ARG A 3 14.37 -6.93 -18.10
CA ARG A 3 15.74 -7.21 -17.63
C ARG A 3 16.59 -5.94 -17.42
N SER A 4 16.41 -4.92 -18.25
CA SER A 4 17.15 -3.65 -18.15
C SER A 4 16.64 -2.80 -16.98
N LEU A 5 15.32 -2.77 -16.76
CA LEU A 5 14.73 -2.20 -15.55
C LEU A 5 15.19 -2.94 -14.29
N TYR A 6 15.21 -4.28 -14.31
CA TYR A 6 15.73 -5.10 -13.22
C TYR A 6 17.19 -4.78 -12.90
N ILE A 7 18.07 -4.71 -13.91
CA ILE A 7 19.48 -4.34 -13.73
C ILE A 7 19.60 -2.91 -13.16
N ARG A 8 18.81 -1.95 -13.65
CA ARG A 8 18.79 -0.58 -13.11
C ARG A 8 18.32 -0.54 -11.65
N VAL A 9 17.29 -1.30 -11.30
CA VAL A 9 16.79 -1.44 -9.93
C VAL A 9 17.85 -2.07 -9.02
N MET A 10 18.58 -3.08 -9.51
CA MET A 10 19.70 -3.69 -8.78
C MET A 10 20.87 -2.71 -8.57
N VAL A 11 21.18 -1.88 -9.57
CA VAL A 11 22.18 -0.81 -9.44
C VAL A 11 21.73 0.25 -8.42
N LEU A 12 20.45 0.66 -8.45
CA LEU A 12 19.89 1.58 -7.45
C LEU A 12 19.91 0.97 -6.03
N ALA A 13 19.54 -0.31 -5.89
CA ALA A 13 19.54 -1.04 -4.63
C ALA A 13 20.94 -1.20 -4.03
N SER A 14 21.97 -1.21 -4.88
CA SER A 14 23.38 -1.33 -4.48
C SER A 14 24.07 0.02 -4.26
N SER A 15 23.40 1.13 -4.58
CA SER A 15 23.95 2.46 -4.46
C SER A 15 24.03 2.92 -2.99
N PRO A 16 24.92 3.88 -2.64
CA PRO A 16 24.96 4.49 -1.31
C PRO A 16 23.62 5.10 -0.89
N ASN A 17 22.84 5.55 -1.87
CA ASN A 17 21.54 6.21 -1.70
C ASN A 17 20.35 5.26 -1.87
N ALA A 18 20.55 3.94 -1.81
CA ALA A 18 19.50 2.95 -2.02
C ALA A 18 18.27 3.14 -1.12
N ALA A 19 18.48 3.55 0.14
CA ALA A 19 17.40 3.86 1.08
C ALA A 19 16.54 5.06 0.63
N TRP A 20 17.15 6.07 0.01
CA TRP A 20 16.44 7.21 -0.55
C TRP A 20 15.60 6.83 -1.76
N TRP A 21 16.15 6.00 -2.65
CA TRP A 21 15.41 5.47 -3.79
C TRP A 21 14.23 4.60 -3.38
N LEU A 22 14.42 3.77 -2.35
CA LEU A 22 13.35 2.97 -1.75
C LEU A 22 12.22 3.85 -1.22
N ALA A 23 12.56 4.91 -0.49
CA ALA A 23 11.57 5.88 0.01
C ALA A 23 10.82 6.57 -1.14
N LEU A 24 11.55 7.08 -2.14
CA LEU A 24 10.96 7.79 -3.27
C LEU A 24 10.00 6.91 -4.06
N ILE A 25 10.37 5.65 -4.33
CA ILE A 25 9.52 4.71 -5.07
C ILE A 25 8.32 4.29 -4.22
N ALA A 26 8.48 4.04 -2.92
CA ALA A 26 7.35 3.72 -2.04
C ALA A 26 6.34 4.87 -1.93
N PHE A 27 6.83 6.10 -1.86
CA PHE A 27 6.03 7.31 -1.91
C PHE A 27 5.28 7.44 -3.24
N ALA A 28 6.01 7.33 -4.36
CA ALA A 28 5.45 7.45 -5.70
C ALA A 28 4.39 6.38 -5.99
N GLU A 29 4.61 5.13 -5.54
CA GLU A 29 3.65 4.03 -5.70
C GLU A 29 2.31 4.32 -5.04
N SER A 30 2.37 4.86 -3.82
CA SER A 30 1.21 5.16 -3.00
C SER A 30 0.45 6.40 -3.49
N SER A 31 1.12 7.25 -4.28
CA SER A 31 0.59 8.54 -4.74
C SER A 31 0.06 8.48 -6.18
N PHE A 32 0.91 8.11 -7.15
CA PHE A 32 0.55 8.24 -8.58
C PHE A 32 1.23 7.21 -9.52
N PHE A 33 2.44 6.72 -9.26
CA PHE A 33 3.24 5.95 -10.22
C PHE A 33 3.16 4.41 -10.01
N PRO A 34 3.16 3.52 -11.02
CA PRO A 34 2.92 2.09 -10.81
C PRO A 34 4.22 1.26 -10.67
N ILE A 35 5.19 1.70 -9.86
CA ILE A 35 6.39 0.88 -9.56
C ILE A 35 6.22 0.29 -8.15
N PRO A 36 6.17 -1.05 -8.00
CA PRO A 36 6.06 -1.67 -6.69
C PRO A 36 7.36 -1.45 -5.87
N PRO A 37 7.28 -0.96 -4.63
CA PRO A 37 8.45 -0.79 -3.75
C PRO A 37 9.16 -2.11 -3.44
N ASP A 38 8.43 -3.23 -3.54
CA ASP A 38 8.95 -4.58 -3.38
C ASP A 38 10.14 -4.86 -4.33
N ALA A 39 10.18 -4.21 -5.50
CA ALA A 39 11.27 -4.37 -6.47
C ALA A 39 12.65 -3.90 -5.91
N LEU A 40 12.66 -2.94 -4.98
CA LEU A 40 13.87 -2.50 -4.28
C LEU A 40 13.99 -3.13 -2.89
N LEU A 41 12.87 -3.27 -2.16
CA LEU A 41 12.89 -3.81 -0.80
C LEU A 41 13.48 -5.22 -0.75
N VAL A 42 13.09 -6.10 -1.69
CA VAL A 42 13.54 -7.50 -1.75
C VAL A 42 15.07 -7.61 -1.92
N PRO A 43 15.70 -7.05 -2.98
CA PRO A 43 17.14 -7.16 -3.15
C PRO A 43 17.93 -6.45 -2.04
N MET A 44 17.43 -5.34 -1.50
CA MET A 44 18.09 -4.64 -0.39
C MET A 44 18.06 -5.46 0.92
N ALA A 45 16.91 -6.07 1.23
CA ALA A 45 16.76 -6.94 2.40
C ALA A 45 17.62 -8.21 2.29
N LEU A 46 17.75 -8.79 1.09
CA LEU A 46 18.65 -9.92 0.84
C LEU A 46 20.13 -9.54 0.97
N ALA A 47 20.52 -8.38 0.42
CA ALA A 47 21.89 -7.91 0.48
C ALA A 47 22.33 -7.53 1.91
N LYS A 48 21.40 -6.99 2.72
CA LYS A 48 21.66 -6.59 4.11
C LYS A 48 20.53 -7.07 5.05
N PRO A 49 20.47 -8.37 5.38
CA PRO A 49 19.39 -8.95 6.19
C PRO A 49 19.24 -8.29 7.56
N ARG A 50 20.34 -7.91 8.21
CA ARG A 50 20.34 -7.19 9.50
C ARG A 50 19.65 -5.83 9.44
N SER A 51 19.49 -5.25 8.25
CA SER A 51 18.83 -3.96 8.02
C SER A 51 17.46 -4.11 7.37
N ALA A 52 16.97 -5.33 7.13
CA ALA A 52 15.70 -5.57 6.42
C ALA A 52 14.52 -4.84 7.06
N TRP A 53 14.41 -4.86 8.40
CA TRP A 53 13.36 -4.14 9.12
C TRP A 53 13.50 -2.61 9.04
N LYS A 54 14.73 -2.09 8.95
CA LYS A 54 14.95 -0.65 8.71
C LYS A 54 14.43 -0.25 7.33
N PHE A 55 14.69 -1.07 6.31
CA PHE A 55 14.15 -0.82 4.96
C PHE A 55 12.63 -0.91 4.93
N ALA A 56 12.03 -1.87 5.63
CA ALA A 56 10.58 -1.96 5.78
C ALA A 56 9.98 -0.72 6.47
N ALA A 57 10.63 -0.20 7.53
CA ALA A 57 10.20 1.01 8.21
C ALA A 57 10.25 2.24 7.28
N ILE A 58 11.33 2.40 6.52
CA ILE A 58 11.47 3.47 5.52
C ILE A 58 10.37 3.37 4.45
N CYS A 59 10.17 2.16 3.90
CA CYS A 59 9.10 1.90 2.93
C CYS A 59 7.72 2.25 3.50
N THR A 60 7.45 1.86 4.75
CA THR A 60 6.19 2.12 5.43
C THR A 60 5.97 3.62 5.58
N ALA A 61 6.94 4.34 6.17
CA ALA A 61 6.84 5.78 6.38
C ALA A 61 6.63 6.53 5.05
N ALA A 62 7.47 6.25 4.04
CA ALA A 62 7.37 6.91 2.75
C ALA A 62 6.06 6.57 2.03
N SER A 63 5.59 5.33 2.13
CA SER A 63 4.31 4.91 1.56
C SER A 63 3.12 5.55 2.26
N VAL A 64 3.15 5.70 3.58
CA VAL A 64 2.10 6.38 4.35
C VAL A 64 2.05 7.86 3.96
N CYS A 65 3.20 8.53 3.84
CA CYS A 65 3.28 9.90 3.33
C CYS A 65 2.75 10.03 1.89
N GLY A 66 3.08 9.08 1.02
CA GLY A 66 2.53 9.05 -0.34
C GLY A 66 1.03 8.77 -0.36
N GLY A 67 0.54 7.97 0.59
CA GLY A 67 -0.89 7.73 0.79
C GLY A 67 -1.62 9.00 1.25
N ALA A 68 -1.00 9.82 2.10
CA ALA A 68 -1.53 11.14 2.46
C ALA A 68 -1.65 12.05 1.22
N LEU A 69 -0.65 12.05 0.33
CA LEU A 69 -0.75 12.78 -0.92
C LEU A 69 -1.86 12.24 -1.81
N GLY A 70 -1.99 10.91 -1.96
CA GLY A 70 -3.09 10.27 -2.69
C GLY A 70 -4.47 10.62 -2.13
N TYR A 71 -4.60 10.66 -0.80
CA TYR A 71 -5.80 11.14 -0.11
C TYR A 71 -6.09 12.60 -0.45
N LEU A 72 -5.09 13.48 -0.38
CA LEU A 72 -5.26 14.90 -0.71
C LEU A 72 -5.64 15.11 -2.18
N ILE A 73 -5.06 14.33 -3.09
CA ILE A 73 -5.44 14.32 -4.51
C ILE A 73 -6.92 13.89 -4.62
N GLY A 74 -7.31 12.79 -3.98
CA GLY A 74 -8.70 12.35 -3.95
C GLY A 74 -9.65 13.40 -3.40
N PHE A 75 -9.26 14.08 -2.32
CA PHE A 75 -10.04 15.14 -1.70
C PHE A 75 -10.18 16.38 -2.60
N ALA A 76 -9.08 16.88 -3.19
CA ALA A 76 -9.05 18.11 -3.98
C ALA A 76 -9.64 17.93 -5.39
N VAL A 77 -9.32 16.82 -6.06
CA VAL A 77 -9.84 16.50 -7.41
C VAL A 77 -11.33 16.20 -7.34
N PHE A 78 -11.83 15.72 -6.20
CA PHE A 78 -13.23 15.38 -6.08
C PHE A 78 -14.15 16.59 -6.25
N ASP A 79 -13.93 17.67 -5.51
CA ASP A 79 -14.78 18.86 -5.55
C ASP A 79 -14.70 19.59 -6.91
N GLN A 80 -13.51 19.62 -7.51
CA GLN A 80 -13.26 20.41 -8.72
C GLN A 80 -13.60 19.66 -10.02
N VAL A 81 -13.49 18.34 -10.04
CA VAL A 81 -13.58 17.54 -11.27
C VAL A 81 -14.64 16.45 -11.14
N ALA A 82 -14.57 15.61 -10.11
CA ALA A 82 -15.44 14.44 -10.03
C ALA A 82 -16.90 14.82 -9.72
N GLN A 83 -17.17 15.78 -8.83
CA GLN A 83 -18.53 16.16 -8.47
C GLN A 83 -19.31 16.81 -9.63
N PRO A 84 -18.75 17.75 -10.41
CA PRO A 84 -19.40 18.27 -11.61
C PRO A 84 -19.65 17.20 -12.66
N LEU A 85 -18.65 16.33 -12.92
CA LEU A 85 -18.76 15.20 -13.85
C LEU A 85 -19.88 14.24 -13.42
N LEU A 86 -19.88 13.78 -12.18
CA LEU A 86 -20.89 12.85 -11.67
C LEU A 86 -22.30 13.47 -11.69
N ARG A 87 -22.44 14.78 -11.49
CA ARG A 87 -23.72 15.49 -11.66
C ARG A 87 -24.15 15.58 -13.13
N LEU A 88 -23.23 15.92 -14.03
CA LEU A 88 -23.48 15.98 -15.48
C LEU A 88 -23.96 14.63 -16.03
N TYR A 89 -23.42 13.52 -15.53
CA TYR A 89 -23.82 12.17 -15.92
C TYR A 89 -24.98 11.57 -15.08
N GLY A 90 -25.58 12.34 -14.16
CA GLY A 90 -26.72 11.89 -13.34
C GLY A 90 -26.38 10.92 -12.19
N TYR A 91 -25.11 10.68 -11.89
CA TYR A 91 -24.63 9.78 -10.83
C TYR A 91 -24.50 10.42 -9.44
N GLY A 92 -25.06 11.61 -9.21
CA GLY A 92 -24.96 12.31 -7.92
C GLY A 92 -25.44 11.48 -6.72
N ALA A 93 -26.55 10.74 -6.86
CA ALA A 93 -27.07 9.87 -5.81
C ALA A 93 -26.19 8.62 -5.57
N SER A 94 -25.58 8.07 -6.63
CA SER A 94 -24.62 6.96 -6.51
C SER A 94 -23.38 7.35 -5.73
N TYR A 95 -22.96 8.62 -5.86
CA TYR A 95 -21.84 9.15 -5.08
C TYR A 95 -22.17 9.35 -3.60
N ALA A 96 -23.35 9.90 -3.27
CA ALA A 96 -23.77 10.03 -1.88
C ALA A 96 -23.85 8.65 -1.19
N ALA A 97 -24.34 7.64 -1.90
CA ALA A 97 -24.35 6.26 -1.42
C ALA A 97 -22.92 5.69 -1.25
N PHE A 98 -21.99 6.01 -2.16
CA PHE A 98 -20.57 5.65 -2.02
C PHE A 98 -19.96 6.29 -0.78
N GLN A 99 -20.13 7.60 -0.57
CA GLN A 99 -19.65 8.28 0.65
C GLN A 99 -20.22 7.63 1.90
N ALA A 100 -21.54 7.44 1.99
CA ALA A 100 -22.18 6.87 3.17
C ALA A 100 -21.62 5.46 3.49
N LYS A 101 -21.50 4.60 2.47
CA LYS A 101 -20.89 3.27 2.63
C LYS A 101 -19.41 3.35 3.03
N PHE A 102 -18.66 4.30 2.49
CA PHE A 102 -17.25 4.46 2.83
C PHE A 102 -17.08 5.07 4.23
N GLN A 103 -18.00 5.88 4.72
CA GLN A 103 -17.98 6.34 6.11
C GLN A 103 -18.29 5.19 7.08
N GLU A 104 -19.22 4.30 6.73
CA GLU A 104 -19.59 3.15 7.55
C GLU A 104 -18.52 2.04 7.53
N TYR A 105 -18.00 1.70 6.35
CA TYR A 105 -17.11 0.55 6.15
C TYR A 105 -15.67 0.94 5.79
N GLY A 106 -15.33 2.23 5.73
CA GLY A 106 -14.06 2.74 5.19
C GLY A 106 -12.83 2.16 5.88
N LEU A 107 -12.89 2.01 7.20
CA LEU A 107 -11.81 1.37 7.97
C LEU A 107 -11.57 -0.06 7.49
N TRP A 108 -12.62 -0.87 7.35
CA TRP A 108 -12.53 -2.25 6.86
C TRP A 108 -12.08 -2.31 5.39
N ILE A 109 -12.58 -1.39 4.57
CA ILE A 109 -12.15 -1.26 3.17
C ILE A 109 -10.65 -1.01 3.12
N ILE A 110 -10.13 -0.05 3.90
CA ILE A 110 -8.70 0.28 3.91
C ILE A 110 -7.88 -0.89 4.45
N LEU A 111 -8.29 -1.50 5.56
CA LEU A 111 -7.58 -2.62 6.19
C LEU A 111 -7.48 -3.84 5.27
N ILE A 112 -8.60 -4.24 4.67
CA ILE A 112 -8.65 -5.41 3.78
C ILE A 112 -7.96 -5.08 2.46
N LYS A 113 -8.34 -3.98 1.83
CA LYS A 113 -7.87 -3.65 0.49
C LYS A 113 -6.39 -3.28 0.47
N GLY A 114 -5.88 -2.67 1.54
CA GLY A 114 -4.46 -2.35 1.72
C GLY A 114 -3.55 -3.58 1.85
N LEU A 115 -4.10 -4.74 2.22
CA LEU A 115 -3.39 -6.03 2.31
C LEU A 115 -3.59 -6.93 1.08
N THR A 116 -4.65 -6.70 0.31
CA THR A 116 -4.92 -7.42 -0.94
C THR A 116 -4.06 -6.91 -2.11
N PRO A 117 -3.99 -7.62 -3.27
CA PRO A 117 -3.25 -7.17 -4.46
C PRO A 117 -3.83 -5.93 -5.16
N ILE A 118 -4.76 -5.22 -4.54
CA ILE A 118 -5.35 -4.01 -5.12
C ILE A 118 -4.33 -2.87 -4.99
N PRO A 119 -4.06 -2.11 -6.07
CA PRO A 119 -3.14 -0.98 -6.03
C PRO A 119 -3.50 -0.02 -4.91
N TYR A 120 -2.55 0.26 -4.03
CA TYR A 120 -2.81 1.02 -2.81
C TYR A 120 -3.36 2.42 -3.11
N LYS A 121 -2.85 3.06 -4.16
CA LYS A 121 -3.31 4.36 -4.66
C LYS A 121 -4.83 4.45 -4.92
N ILE A 122 -5.47 3.35 -5.31
CA ILE A 122 -6.92 3.35 -5.56
C ILE A 122 -7.65 3.54 -4.25
N VAL A 123 -7.18 2.90 -3.19
CA VAL A 123 -7.74 3.02 -1.84
C VAL A 123 -7.50 4.42 -1.28
N THR A 124 -6.31 4.99 -1.47
CA THR A 124 -5.97 6.32 -0.94
C THR A 124 -6.79 7.43 -1.62
N ILE A 125 -6.88 7.40 -2.94
CA ILE A 125 -7.70 8.34 -3.71
C ILE A 125 -9.19 8.18 -3.37
N ALA A 126 -9.68 6.94 -3.26
CA ALA A 126 -11.07 6.67 -2.88
C ALA A 126 -11.40 7.17 -1.47
N ALA A 127 -10.49 7.01 -0.50
CA ALA A 127 -10.65 7.51 0.86
C ALA A 127 -10.72 9.05 0.89
N GLY A 128 -9.85 9.71 0.13
CA GLY A 128 -9.88 11.17 -0.05
C GLY A 128 -11.17 11.66 -0.71
N ALA A 129 -11.57 10.99 -1.80
CA ALA A 129 -12.80 11.30 -2.51
C ALA A 129 -14.04 11.04 -1.64
N ALA A 130 -14.00 10.09 -0.71
CA ALA A 130 -15.08 9.83 0.24
C ALA A 130 -15.08 10.77 1.46
N ARG A 131 -14.07 11.64 1.61
CA ARG A 131 -13.82 12.47 2.80
C ARG A 131 -13.78 11.64 4.09
N PHE A 132 -13.19 10.45 4.01
CA PHE A 132 -13.04 9.59 5.18
C PHE A 132 -12.14 10.23 6.22
N ASP A 133 -12.33 9.94 7.51
CA ASP A 133 -11.49 10.54 8.56
C ASP A 133 -9.99 10.33 8.28
N PHE A 134 -9.26 11.44 8.18
CA PHE A 134 -7.86 11.43 7.75
C PHE A 134 -6.98 10.71 8.77
N VAL A 135 -7.25 10.86 10.07
CA VAL A 135 -6.45 10.24 11.13
C VAL A 135 -6.63 8.72 11.09
N LEU A 136 -7.87 8.23 11.01
CA LEU A 136 -8.19 6.81 10.86
C LEU A 136 -7.59 6.25 9.57
N PHE A 137 -7.65 6.99 8.47
CA PHE A 137 -6.98 6.61 7.23
C PHE A 137 -5.47 6.44 7.43
N MET A 138 -4.79 7.41 8.07
CA MET A 138 -3.35 7.36 8.29
C MET A 138 -2.94 6.20 9.20
N LEU A 139 -3.72 5.91 10.25
CA LEU A 139 -3.50 4.77 11.13
C LEU A 139 -3.70 3.44 10.40
N ALA A 140 -4.79 3.30 9.65
CA ALA A 140 -5.08 2.10 8.87
C ALA A 140 -4.06 1.89 7.73
N SER A 141 -3.62 2.97 7.08
CA SER A 141 -2.52 3.02 6.11
C SER A 141 -1.23 2.50 6.73
N ALA A 142 -0.83 3.04 7.88
CA ALA A 142 0.38 2.62 8.59
C ALA A 142 0.31 1.13 8.99
N ALA A 143 -0.84 0.68 9.50
CA ALA A 143 -1.04 -0.71 9.89
C ALA A 143 -0.93 -1.67 8.69
N THR A 144 -1.63 -1.39 7.59
CA THR A 144 -1.65 -2.27 6.41
C THR A 144 -0.33 -2.27 5.65
N ARG A 145 0.24 -1.10 5.39
CA ARG A 145 1.52 -0.96 4.68
C ARG A 145 2.67 -1.48 5.54
N GLY A 146 2.64 -1.20 6.83
CA GLY A 146 3.55 -1.79 7.81
C GLY A 146 3.48 -3.30 7.80
N ALA A 147 2.30 -3.89 8.01
CA ALA A 147 2.11 -5.34 7.99
C ALA A 147 2.65 -5.97 6.71
N ARG A 148 2.36 -5.40 5.53
CA ARG A 148 2.87 -5.91 4.25
C ARG A 148 4.41 -5.86 4.20
N PHE A 149 5.02 -4.70 4.40
CA PHE A 149 6.47 -4.54 4.21
C PHE A 149 7.28 -5.26 5.28
N PHE A 150 6.82 -5.25 6.53
CA PHE A 150 7.46 -6.00 7.61
C PHE A 150 7.31 -7.50 7.43
N LEU A 151 6.18 -8.00 6.90
CA LEU A 151 6.05 -9.40 6.55
C LEU A 151 7.08 -9.80 5.49
N VAL A 152 7.23 -9.02 4.41
CA VAL A 152 8.24 -9.29 3.38
C VAL A 152 9.65 -9.27 3.96
N ALA A 153 9.99 -8.21 4.70
CA ALA A 153 11.33 -8.07 5.30
C ALA A 153 11.64 -9.18 6.30
N THR A 154 10.65 -9.63 7.08
CA THR A 154 10.82 -10.71 8.07
C THR A 154 11.03 -12.06 7.37
N LEU A 155 10.24 -12.38 6.35
CA LEU A 155 10.44 -13.59 5.57
C LEU A 155 11.83 -13.62 4.91
N LEU A 156 12.29 -12.51 4.36
CA LEU A 156 13.64 -12.41 3.78
C LEU A 156 14.74 -12.46 4.82
N HIS A 157 14.51 -11.90 6.01
CA HIS A 157 15.48 -11.93 7.10
C HIS A 157 15.77 -13.35 7.59
N PHE A 158 14.73 -14.17 7.75
CA PHE A 158 14.87 -15.53 8.28
C PHE A 158 15.19 -16.58 7.22
N PHE A 159 14.60 -16.46 6.02
CA PHE A 159 14.72 -17.50 4.99
C PHE A 159 15.61 -17.12 3.81
N GLY A 160 16.05 -15.86 3.73
CA GLY A 160 16.99 -15.38 2.72
C GLY A 160 16.52 -15.65 1.28
N ASP A 161 17.47 -16.04 0.44
CA ASP A 161 17.27 -16.19 -1.01
C ASP A 161 16.35 -17.38 -1.37
N SER A 162 16.23 -18.38 -0.48
CA SER A 162 15.36 -19.54 -0.67
C SER A 162 13.88 -19.15 -0.80
N VAL A 163 13.46 -18.04 -0.19
CA VAL A 163 12.07 -17.56 -0.22
C VAL A 163 11.88 -16.40 -1.22
N ARG A 164 12.94 -15.95 -1.89
CA ARG A 164 12.85 -14.88 -2.90
C ARG A 164 11.87 -15.20 -4.01
N VAL A 165 12.01 -16.36 -4.66
CA VAL A 165 11.13 -16.78 -5.77
C VAL A 165 9.69 -16.98 -5.26
N PHE A 166 9.54 -17.44 -4.02
CA PHE A 166 8.23 -17.58 -3.38
C PHE A 166 7.58 -16.22 -3.13
N ILE A 167 8.32 -15.21 -2.67
CA ILE A 167 7.80 -13.84 -2.50
C ILE A 167 7.45 -13.25 -3.86
N GLU A 168 8.35 -13.31 -4.84
CA GLU A 168 8.10 -12.76 -6.18
C GLU A 168 6.86 -13.38 -6.86
N ARG A 169 6.55 -14.66 -6.60
CA ARG A 169 5.39 -15.35 -7.21
C ARG A 169 4.15 -15.46 -6.34
N ARG A 170 4.27 -15.46 -5.01
CA ARG A 170 3.18 -15.79 -4.06
C ARG A 170 2.97 -14.75 -2.97
N LEU A 171 3.69 -13.63 -2.96
CA LEU A 171 3.46 -12.56 -1.99
C LEU A 171 1.99 -12.12 -1.95
N THR A 172 1.35 -12.04 -3.12
CA THR A 172 -0.09 -11.76 -3.25
C THR A 172 -0.96 -12.73 -2.47
N LEU A 173 -0.67 -14.03 -2.52
CA LEU A 173 -1.43 -15.05 -1.80
C LEU A 173 -1.19 -14.92 -0.29
N VAL A 174 0.05 -14.67 0.12
CA VAL A 174 0.41 -14.55 1.54
C VAL A 174 -0.25 -13.32 2.17
N THR A 175 -0.20 -12.16 1.52
CA THR A 175 -0.82 -10.95 2.07
C THR A 175 -2.35 -11.03 2.06
N SER A 176 -2.93 -11.72 1.06
CA SER A 176 -4.38 -12.00 1.04
C SER A 176 -4.79 -12.98 2.14
N ALA A 177 -4.01 -14.03 2.40
CA ALA A 177 -4.26 -14.96 3.49
C ALA A 177 -4.12 -14.26 4.86
N LEU A 178 -3.14 -13.38 5.02
CA LEU A 178 -3.01 -12.54 6.21
C LEU A 178 -4.24 -11.65 6.40
N ALA A 179 -4.73 -11.01 5.33
CA ALA A 179 -5.94 -10.19 5.39
C ALA A 179 -7.15 -11.02 5.85
N VAL A 180 -7.34 -12.21 5.27
CA VAL A 180 -8.41 -13.15 5.67
C VAL A 180 -8.25 -13.56 7.12
N GLY A 181 -7.03 -13.86 7.59
CA GLY A 181 -6.75 -14.21 8.97
C GLY A 181 -7.09 -13.10 9.96
N ILE A 182 -6.72 -11.84 9.65
CA ILE A 182 -7.03 -10.68 10.49
C ILE A 182 -8.55 -10.47 10.58
N VAL A 183 -9.25 -10.48 9.43
CA VAL A 183 -10.70 -10.32 9.39
C VAL A 183 -11.40 -11.46 10.11
N GLY A 184 -10.99 -12.71 9.83
CA GLY A 184 -11.53 -13.90 10.47
C GLY A 184 -11.33 -13.90 11.99
N GLY A 185 -10.16 -13.47 12.46
CA GLY A 185 -9.87 -13.32 13.89
C GLY A 185 -10.78 -12.28 14.56
N PHE A 186 -10.96 -11.11 13.95
CA PHE A 186 -11.87 -10.08 14.46
C PHE A 186 -13.33 -10.52 14.46
N LEU A 187 -13.78 -11.24 13.43
CA LEU A 187 -15.13 -11.79 13.39
C LEU A 187 -15.33 -12.87 14.44
N ALA A 188 -14.37 -13.79 14.61
CA ALA A 188 -14.45 -14.83 15.63
C ALA A 188 -14.53 -14.24 17.04
N LEU A 189 -13.77 -13.19 17.34
CA LEU A 189 -13.84 -12.46 18.60
C LEU A 189 -15.17 -11.74 18.82
N LYS A 190 -15.89 -11.38 17.76
CA LYS A 190 -17.23 -10.77 17.85
C LYS A 190 -18.32 -11.81 18.18
N PHE A 191 -18.10 -13.08 17.86
CA PHE A 191 -19.04 -14.18 18.12
C PHE A 191 -18.72 -14.98 19.39
N LEU A 192 -17.64 -14.65 20.08
CA LEU A 192 -17.25 -15.11 21.41
C LEU A 192 -17.75 -14.13 22.47
#